data_AF-A0A3D5ZC76-F1
#
_entry.id   AF-A0A3D5ZC76-F1
#
_cell.length_a   1.000
_cell.length_b   1.000
_cell.length_c   1.000
_cell.angle_alpha   90.00
_cell.angle_beta   90.00
_cell.angle_gamma   90.00
#
_symmetry.space_group_name_H-M   'P 1'
#
loop_
_entity.id
_entity.type
_entity.pdbx_description
1 polymer ?
#
loop_
_entity_poly.entity_id
_entity_poly.type
_entity_poly.pdbx_seq_one_letter_code
_entity_poly.pdbx_strand_id
1 'polypeptide(L)' 'MKKAVFIGLVWPEPTSTAAGGRIMRLIQLFMENGFTVSFMCAAAESDRSADLKEIGCKTIEIKLNSSSFDSIIKEE' A
#
# COMPACT_ATOMS: atom_id res chain seq x y z
N MET A 1 13.78 13.21 0.62
CA MET A 1 13.27 12.10 -0.20
C MET A 1 11.76 12.20 -0.25
N LYS A 2 11.10 12.01 -1.40
CA LYS A 2 9.64 12.12 -1.49
C LYS A 2 9.01 10.79 -1.07
N LYS A 3 7.91 10.84 -0.32
CA LYS A 3 7.20 9.65 0.16
C LYS A 3 5.74 9.73 -0.24
N ALA A 4 5.14 8.59 -0.57
CA ALA A 4 3.73 8.46 -0.88
C ALA A 4 3.15 7.28 -0.13
N VAL A 5 2.10 7.55 0.64
CA VAL A 5 1.38 6.53 1.41
C VAL A 5 0.03 6.29 0.78
N PHE A 6 -0.24 5.03 0.43
CA PHE A 6 -1.54 4.56 -0.03
C PHE A 6 -2.20 3.82 1.12
N ILE A 7 -3.44 4.18 1.46
CA ILE A 7 -4.21 3.51 2.51
C ILE A 7 -5.41 2.83 1.87
N GLY A 8 -5.42 1.50 1.91
CA GLY A 8 -6.48 0.67 1.34
C GLY A 8 -7.40 0.10 2.40
N LEU A 9 -8.70 -0.02 2.07
CA LEU A 9 -9.64 -0.81 2.86
C LEU A 9 -9.33 -2.32 2.75
N VAL A 10 -8.81 -2.73 1.59
CA VAL A 10 -8.32 -4.08 1.29
C VAL A 10 -7.00 -3.98 0.52
N TRP A 11 -6.25 -5.07 0.50
CA TRP A 11 -5.07 -5.20 -0.35
C TRP A 11 -5.48 -5.18 -1.83
N PRO A 12 -4.67 -4.55 -2.71
CA PRO A 12 -5.03 -4.44 -4.11
C PRO A 12 -5.00 -5.82 -4.77
N GLU A 13 -6.11 -6.17 -5.43
CA GLU A 13 -6.23 -7.39 -6.23
C GLU A 13 -6.29 -7.02 -7.73
N PRO A 14 -5.15 -7.05 -8.45
CA PRO A 14 -5.04 -6.52 -9.82
C PRO A 14 -5.86 -7.29 -10.84
N THR A 15 -6.10 -8.57 -10.60
CA THR A 15 -6.86 -9.46 -11.50
C THR A 15 -8.34 -9.56 -11.14
N SER A 16 -8.72 -9.17 -9.93
CA SER A 16 -10.10 -9.33 -9.43
C SER A 16 -10.94 -8.07 -9.61
N THR A 17 -10.34 -6.87 -9.59
CA THR A 17 -11.09 -5.61 -9.61
C THR A 17 -10.42 -4.53 -10.46
N ALA A 18 -11.24 -3.71 -11.14
CA ALA A 18 -10.76 -2.53 -11.86
C ALA A 18 -10.05 -1.52 -10.94
N ALA A 19 -10.48 -1.44 -9.68
CA ALA A 19 -9.87 -0.60 -8.65
C ALA A 19 -8.46 -1.09 -8.27
N GLY A 20 -8.28 -2.40 -8.10
CA GLY A 20 -6.97 -3.00 -7.81
C GLY A 20 -5.96 -2.70 -8.92
N GLY A 21 -6.35 -2.91 -10.18
CA GLY A 21 -5.49 -2.57 -11.33
C GLY A 21 -5.13 -1.08 -11.41
N ARG A 22 -6.04 -0.18 -11.03
CA ARG A 22 -5.77 1.27 -11.00
C ARG A 22 -4.77 1.65 -9.90
N ILE A 23 -4.91 1.08 -8.70
CA ILE A 23 -3.99 1.32 -7.59
C ILE A 23 -2.57 0.89 -7.95
N MET A 24 -2.40 -0.28 -8.57
CA MET A 24 -1.08 -0.77 -9.01
C MET A 24 -0.38 0.21 -9.97
N ARG A 25 -1.12 0.74 -10.95
CA ARG A 25 -0.58 1.73 -11.91
C ARG A 25 -0.18 3.04 -11.22
N LEU A 26 -0.94 3.47 -10.21
CA LEU A 26 -0.60 4.67 -9.44
C LEU A 26 0.65 4.44 -8.59
N ILE A 27 0.77 3.30 -7.91
CA ILE A 27 1.97 2.94 -7.13
C ILE A 27 3.20 3.01 -8.04
N GLN A 28 3.14 2.37 -9.21
CA GLN A 28 4.22 2.39 -10.18
C GLN A 28 4.56 3.80 -10.67
N LEU A 29 3.55 4.62 -11.00
CA LEU A 29 3.75 6.01 -11.40
C LEU A 29 4.51 6.82 -10.33
N PHE A 30 4.15 6.67 -9.06
CA PHE A 30 4.83 7.39 -7.97
C PHE A 30 6.28 6.92 -7.81
N MET A 31 6.54 5.60 -7.91
CA MET A 31 7.89 5.06 -7.88
C MET A 31 8.76 5.58 -9.03
N GLU A 32 8.23 5.59 -10.26
CA GLU A 32 8.91 6.16 -11.44
C GLU A 32 9.24 7.65 -11.28
N ASN A 33 8.46 8.36 -10.47
CA ASN A 33 8.69 9.77 -10.13
C ASN A 33 9.59 9.96 -8.88
N GLY A 34 10.29 8.90 -8.45
CA GLY A 34 11.29 8.93 -7.38
C GLY A 34 10.70 9.00 -5.97
N PHE A 35 9.46 8.55 -5.77
CA PHE A 35 8.88 8.41 -4.44
C PHE A 35 9.21 7.04 -3.83
N THR A 36 9.47 7.04 -2.53
CA THR A 36 9.33 5.82 -1.72
C THR A 36 7.85 5.61 -1.46
N VAL A 37 7.30 4.46 -1.90
CA VAL A 37 5.88 4.18 -1.81
C VAL A 37 5.60 3.14 -0.74
N SER A 38 4.67 3.45 0.17
CA SER A 38 4.20 2.55 1.22
C SER A 38 2.70 2.31 1.06
N PHE A 39 2.27 1.06 1.13
CA PHE A 39 0.87 0.67 1.16
C PHE A 39 0.49 0.18 2.55
N MET A 40 -0.57 0.76 3.10
CA MET A 40 -1.08 0.43 4.43
C MET A 40 -2.49 -0.14 4.35
N CYS A 41 -2.76 -1.21 5.08
CA CYS A 41 -4.08 -1.82 5.13
C CYS A 41 -4.36 -2.47 6.49
N ALA A 42 -5.60 -2.38 6.96
CA ALA A 42 -6.06 -3.08 8.18
C ALA A 42 -6.67 -4.46 7.90
N ALA A 43 -6.95 -4.78 6.64
CA ALA A 43 -7.45 -6.09 6.26
C ALA A 43 -6.31 -7.11 6.21
N ALA A 44 -6.64 -8.38 6.39
CA ALA A 44 -5.69 -9.47 6.18
C ALA A 44 -5.36 -9.62 4.69
N GLU A 45 -4.10 -9.95 4.38
CA GLU A 45 -3.70 -10.38 3.05
C GLU A 45 -4.40 -11.71 2.70
N SER A 46 -4.66 -11.91 1.41
CA SER A 46 -5.25 -13.13 0.85
C SER A 46 -4.41 -13.62 -0.32
N ASP A 47 -4.60 -14.87 -0.74
CA ASP A 47 -3.88 -15.46 -1.90
C ASP A 47 -4.08 -14.69 -3.22
N ARG A 48 -5.07 -13.80 -3.30
CA ARG A 48 -5.36 -12.97 -4.49
C ARG A 48 -4.75 -11.57 -4.41
N SER A 49 -4.18 -11.21 -3.28
CA SER A 49 -3.55 -9.91 -3.05
C SER A 49 -2.29 -9.80 -3.91
N ALA A 50 -2.04 -8.62 -4.49
CA ALA A 50 -0.79 -8.38 -5.19
C ALA A 50 0.40 -8.47 -4.23
N ASP A 51 1.50 -9.08 -4.68
CA ASP A 51 2.77 -8.94 -4.00
C ASP A 51 3.35 -7.55 -4.28
N LEU A 52 3.03 -6.62 -3.39
CA LEU A 52 3.52 -5.25 -3.45
C LEU A 52 5.02 -5.15 -3.14
N LYS A 53 5.59 -6.14 -2.44
CA LYS A 53 7.02 -6.15 -2.11
C LYS A 53 7.86 -6.45 -3.34
N GLU A 54 7.39 -7.31 -4.24
CA GLU A 54 8.08 -7.61 -5.52
C GLU A 54 8.28 -6.37 -6.39
N ILE A 55 7.36 -5.40 -6.34
CA ILE A 55 7.48 -4.14 -7.08
C ILE A 55 8.21 -3.04 -6.30
N GLY A 56 8.76 -3.36 -5.12
CA GLY A 56 9.49 -2.41 -4.27
C GLY A 56 8.60 -1.49 -3.43
N CYS A 57 7.31 -1.81 -3.26
CA CYS A 57 6.42 -1.08 -2.37
C CYS A 57 6.52 -1.64 -0.95
N LYS A 58 6.70 -0.77 0.04
CA LYS A 58 6.68 -1.18 1.45
C LYS A 58 5.24 -1.49 1.85
N THR A 59 5.00 -2.65 2.46
CA THR A 59 3.68 -2.99 3.02
C THR A 59 3.68 -2.82 4.53
N ILE A 60 2.60 -2.25 5.07
CA ILE A 60 2.44 -1.98 6.49
C ILE A 60 1.03 -2.36 6.94
N GLU A 61 0.93 -3.22 7.94
CA GLU A 61 -0.36 -3.59 8.53
C GLU A 61 -0.84 -2.50 9.50
N ILE A 62 -2.10 -2.09 9.37
CA ILE A 62 -2.76 -1.16 10.30
C ILE A 62 -3.51 -1.97 11.35
N LYS A 63 -3.12 -1.81 12.63
CA LYS A 63 -3.89 -2.36 13.74
C LYS A 63 -5.10 -1.48 14.05
N LEU A 64 -6.30 -2.06 13.95
CA LEU A 64 -7.54 -1.36 14.29
C LEU A 64 -7.55 -0.92 15.76
N ASN A 65 -8.09 0.27 16.01
CA ASN A 65 -8.22 0.87 17.35
C ASN A 65 -6.89 0.96 18.11
N SER A 66 -5.78 1.13 17.40
CA SER A 66 -4.44 1.24 18.00
C SER A 66 -3.80 2.59 17.69
N SER A 67 -3.24 3.23 18.71
CA SER A 67 -2.42 4.45 18.56
C SER A 67 -1.10 4.21 17.80
N SER A 68 -0.75 2.95 17.51
CA SER A 68 0.42 2.63 16.70
C SER A 68 0.38 3.27 15.31
N PHE A 69 -0.82 3.48 14.74
CA PHE A 69 -0.98 4.16 13.46
C PHE A 69 -0.39 5.58 13.48
N ASP A 70 -0.60 6.33 14.56
CA ASP A 70 -0.12 7.71 14.69
C ASP A 70 1.40 7.80 14.71
N SER A 71 2.07 6.78 15.28
CA SER A 71 3.53 6.65 15.25
C SER A 71 4.02 6.29 13.86
N ILE A 72 3.41 5.28 13.23
CA ILE A 72 3.78 4.77 11.91
C ILE A 72 3.67 5.86 10.84
N ILE A 73 2.54 6.57 10.78
CA ILE A 73 2.30 7.56 9.71
C ILE A 73 3.23 8.77 9.79
N LYS A 74 3.76 9.10 10.97
CA LYS A 74 4.77 10.16 11.15
C LYS A 74 6.15 9.77 10.62
N GLU A 75 6.44 8.48 10.57
CA GLU A 75 7.70 7.94 10.06
C GLU A 75 7.70 7.74 8.54
N GLU A 76 6.52 7.77 7.91
CA GLU A 76 6.32 7.75 6.45
C GLU A 76 6.30 9.16 5.83
#